data_AF-A0A534R3Y8-F1
#
_entry.id   AF-A0A534R3Y8-F1
#
_cell.length_a   1.000
_cell.length_b   1.000
_cell.length_c   1.000
_cell.angle_alpha   90.00
_cell.angle_beta   90.00
_cell.angle_gamma   90.00
#
_symmetry.space_group_name_H-M   'P 1'
#
loop_
_entity.id
_entity.type
_entity.pdbx_description
1 polymer ?
#
loop_
_entity_poly.entity_id
_entity_poly.type
_entity_poly.pdbx_seq_one_letter_code
_entity_poly.pdbx_strand_id
1 'polypeptide(L)' 'PLRRHLDEAGLGHVSEMADAEPPHLPRGCPFQAWSVGELLRLDQVVLAQAGIACG' A
#
# COMPACT_ATOMS: atom_id res chain seq x y z
N PRO A 1 -2.59 -7.57 2.58
CA PRO A 1 -1.45 -7.57 1.62
C PRO A 1 -0.74 -6.20 1.55
N LEU A 2 -1.40 -5.13 1.08
CA LEU A 2 -0.73 -3.83 0.85
C LEU A 2 -0.10 -3.19 2.09
N ARG A 3 -0.77 -3.23 3.25
CA ARG A 3 -0.25 -2.67 4.52
C ARG A 3 1.06 -3.34 4.99
N ARG A 4 1.34 -4.58 4.57
CA ARG A 4 2.58 -5.29 4.92
C ARG A 4 3.82 -4.58 4.37
N HIS A 5 3.70 -3.94 3.20
CA HIS A 5 4.84 -3.24 2.58
C HIS A 5 5.35 -2.05 3.39
N LEU A 6 4.53 -1.51 4.31
CA LEU A 6 4.91 -0.42 5.21
C LEU A 6 6.11 -0.76 6.10
N ASP A 7 6.37 -2.06 6.30
CA ASP A 7 7.44 -2.57 7.16
C ASP A 7 8.60 -3.22 6.36
N GLU A 8 8.54 -3.24 5.02
CA GLU A 8 9.47 -4.02 4.19
C GLU A 8 10.59 -3.18 3.56
N ALA A 9 10.23 -2.19 2.73
CA ALA A 9 11.18 -1.36 2.00
C ALA A 9 10.76 0.11 2.07
N GLY A 10 11.39 0.83 2.99
CA GLY A 10 11.02 2.19 3.35
C GLY A 10 9.92 2.20 4.41
N LEU A 11 10.31 2.51 5.65
CA LEU A 11 9.40 2.53 6.79
C LEU A 11 8.24 3.50 6.54
N GLY A 12 7.01 2.99 6.64
CA GLY A 12 5.79 3.76 6.41
C GLY A 12 5.49 4.04 4.93
N HIS A 13 6.18 3.40 3.99
CA HIS A 13 5.96 3.59 2.56
C HIS A 13 5.60 2.29 1.84
N VAL A 14 5.06 2.44 0.64
CA VAL A 14 4.81 1.35 -0.30
C VAL A 14 5.71 1.60 -1.50
N SER A 15 6.53 0.63 -1.88
CA SER A 15 7.41 0.74 -3.04
C SER A 15 6.62 0.96 -4.34
N GLU A 16 7.29 1.55 -5.34
CA GLU A 16 6.70 1.85 -6.64
C GLU A 16 6.27 0.59 -7.41
N MET A 17 7.08 -0.47 -7.36
CA MET A 17 6.86 -1.71 -8.09
C MET A 17 7.15 -2.92 -7.19
N ALA A 18 6.65 -4.09 -7.58
CA ALA A 18 6.98 -5.37 -6.97
C ALA A 18 7.18 -6.43 -8.07
N ASP A 19 7.95 -7.47 -7.77
CA ASP A 19 8.09 -8.62 -8.69
C ASP A 19 6.72 -9.29 -8.94
N ALA A 20 6.50 -9.78 -10.16
CA ALA A 20 5.25 -10.43 -10.54
C ALA A 20 5.07 -11.82 -9.89
N GLU A 21 6.16 -12.50 -9.57
CA GLU A 21 6.17 -13.83 -8.94
C GLU A 21 6.52 -13.76 -7.45
N PRO A 22 6.01 -14.70 -6.64
CA PRO A 22 6.42 -14.81 -5.25
C PRO A 22 7.96 -14.88 -5.11
N PRO A 23 8.56 -14.17 -4.14
CA PRO A 23 7.90 -13.53 -3.00
C PRO A 23 7.47 -12.07 -3.21
N HIS A 24 7.36 -11.58 -4.46
CA HIS A 24 6.95 -10.20 -4.80
C HIS A 24 7.85 -9.13 -4.18
N LEU A 25 9.17 -9.24 -4.37
CA LEU A 25 10.12 -8.31 -3.77
C LEU A 25 9.92 -6.88 -4.30
N PRO A 26 10.17 -5.84 -3.47
CA PRO A 26 10.04 -4.45 -3.87
C PRO A 26 11.06 -4.06 -4.95
N ARG A 27 10.62 -3.22 -5.88
CA ARG A 27 11.36 -2.69 -7.03
C ARG A 27 11.05 -1.21 -7.24
N GLY A 28 11.88 -0.55 -8.05
CA GLY A 28 11.73 0.87 -8.36
C GLY A 28 12.04 1.76 -7.15
N CYS A 29 11.41 2.93 -7.11
CA CYS A 29 11.61 3.87 -6.01
C CYS A 29 10.96 3.35 -4.70
N PRO A 30 11.70 3.25 -3.58
CA PRO A 30 11.15 2.76 -2.31
C PRO A 30 10.21 3.78 -1.62
N PHE A 31 10.39 5.08 -1.87
CA PHE A 31 9.68 6.17 -1.18
C PHE A 31 8.87 7.04 -2.13
N GLN A 32 8.03 6.41 -2.94
CA GLN A 32 7.34 7.12 -3.99
C GLN A 32 5.91 7.51 -3.57
N ALA A 33 5.54 8.76 -3.89
CA ALA A 33 4.37 9.40 -3.30
C ALA A 33 3.04 8.83 -3.79
N TRP A 34 2.94 8.36 -5.04
CA TRP A 34 1.66 7.85 -5.55
C TRP A 34 1.28 6.54 -4.88
N SER A 35 2.24 5.69 -4.52
CA SER A 35 1.95 4.37 -3.95
C SER A 35 1.33 4.49 -2.56
N VAL A 36 1.90 5.33 -1.69
CA VAL A 36 1.32 5.61 -0.37
C VAL A 36 0.03 6.45 -0.48
N GLY A 37 -0.04 7.36 -1.47
CA GLY A 37 -1.26 8.14 -1.75
C GLY A 37 -2.45 7.25 -2.10
N GLU A 38 -2.26 6.23 -2.94
CA GLU A 38 -3.31 5.27 -3.27
C GLU A 38 -3.70 4.38 -2.10
N LEU A 39 -2.74 3.99 -1.24
CA LEU A 39 -3.06 3.26 -0.01
C LEU A 39 -3.96 4.09 0.93
N LEU A 40 -3.65 5.38 1.10
CA LEU A 40 -4.47 6.30 1.89
C LEU A 40 -5.86 6.52 1.28
N ARG A 41 -5.93 6.68 -0.05
CA ARG A 41 -7.22 6.83 -0.76
C ARG A 41 -8.10 5.59 -0.59
N LEU A 42 -7.51 4.40 -0.67
CA LEU A 42 -8.23 3.16 -0.39
C LEU A 42 -8.80 3.17 1.03
N ASP A 43 -7.97 3.50 2.02
CA ASP A 43 -8.37 3.47 3.44
C ASP A 43 -9.45 4.51 3.77
N GLN A 44 -9.23 5.77 3.36
CA GLN A 44 -10.04 6.91 3.79
C GLN A 44 -11.26 7.18 2.91
N VAL A 45 -11.24 6.72 1.65
CA VAL A 45 -12.30 7.04 0.69
C VAL A 45 -13.04 5.78 0.24
N VAL A 46 -12.33 4.78 -0.27
CA VAL A 46 -12.96 3.59 -0.88
C VAL A 46 -13.51 2.63 0.17
N LEU A 47 -12.70 2.32 1.19
CA LEU A 47 -13.00 1.31 2.19
C LEU A 47 -13.66 1.90 3.44
N ALA A 48 -13.54 3.22 3.67
CA ALA A 48 -14.13 3.89 4.82
C ALA A 48 -15.65 3.67 4.94
N GLN A 49 -16.36 3.58 3.81
CA GLN A 49 -17.81 3.35 3.81
C GLN A 49 -18.21 1.91 4.16
N ALA A 50 -17.33 0.92 3.88
CA ALA A 50 -17.57 -0.47 4.24
C ALA A 50 -17.56 -0.70 5.76
N GLY A 51 -16.83 0.12 6.52
CA GLY A 51 -16.82 0.08 7.98
C GLY A 51 -18.05 0.72 8.64
N ILE A 52 -18.71 1.67 7.98
CA ILE A 52 -19.89 2.37 8.51
C ILE A 52 -21.16 1.50 8.39
N ALA A 53 -21.28 0.70 7.33
CA ALA A 53 -22.46 -0.13 7.08
C ALA A 53 -22.58 -1.38 7.98
N CYS A 54 -21.53 -1.72 8.74
CA CYS A 54 -21.51 -2.88 9.65
C CYS A 54 -21.47 -2.47 11.14
N GLY A 55 -21.56 -1.16 11.43
CA GLY A 55 -21.62 -0.60 12.79
C GLY A 55 -23.04 -0.37 13.28
#